data_AF-A0A0M4RFG1-F1
#
_entry.id   AF-A0A0M4RFG1-F1
#
_cell.length_a   1.000
_cell.length_b   1.000
_cell.length_c   1.000
_cell.angle_alpha   90.00
_cell.angle_beta   90.00
_cell.angle_gamma   90.00
#
_symmetry.space_group_name_H-M   'P 1'
#
loop_
_entity.id
_entity.type
_entity.pdbx_description
1 polymer ?
#
loop_
_entity_poly.entity_id
_entity_poly.type
_entity_poly.pdbx_seq_one_letter_code
_entity_poly.pdbx_strand_id
1 'polypeptide(L)'
;MKKILIIIFTIAIFVTGGVFGYKKIVSDEREKKIIQMFNKDILNSFVENKKSVIERLKTSNKEEADKIYNEYLETNQLIIENINTEHLDFLNNIYNKDSEYYFTEKDWKTANKFLNNYDLEIFDLAETEVKIMEVPNYYYNIFKDYVTDDYREYLEITSKENEEPYFTDGSILVSYDKIADRLLTWENFLKKYPNSDLAEKANEECNTYRRIYILGSYNSPTREGGWENSELFYIPENNLKEFNRFIEKYPDSPTVELIKYYLENYKNKDVETLLNEKIDKEFYLGGIENREKGNLFSKESNDLLEEFKKNKEEVIKELKTSNKEEANEIYEKYSVDNDKILEKINEIDVEMLDNTFYKDGNIEKDKLNKQNKFLDSYGLEVIQIEDGFMLTEKNKFYYNLFKNFVTDDYKEFLKLRSEDIDYLEYSNSFDKYLEIIADKIVAWEKFLEKYPDSKLKRKAQNMSYTYRAGYIFRLTSSETRESLMNGKANDAVKEFNRFIKKYPNSPTSEIIKYYLENYKEEDIDTLISKKINKNYEGE
;
A
#
# COMPACT_ATOMS: atom_id res chain seq x y z
N MET A 1 55.97 -56.76 -42.54
CA MET A 1 54.79 -55.88 -42.53
C MET A 1 53.83 -56.16 -41.36
N LYS A 2 53.38 -57.40 -41.09
CA LYS A 2 52.45 -57.70 -39.98
C LYS A 2 52.92 -57.27 -38.57
N LYS A 3 54.21 -57.39 -38.23
CA LYS A 3 54.75 -56.99 -36.91
C LYS A 3 54.75 -55.46 -36.68
N ILE A 4 54.92 -54.65 -37.72
CA ILE A 4 54.94 -53.18 -37.63
C ILE A 4 53.51 -52.64 -37.42
N LEU A 5 52.51 -53.27 -38.07
CA LEU A 5 51.10 -52.88 -37.92
C LEU A 5 50.58 -53.07 -36.49
N ILE A 6 50.99 -54.15 -35.82
CA ILE A 6 50.61 -54.45 -34.42
C ILE A 6 51.22 -53.42 -33.45
N ILE A 7 52.46 -52.98 -33.69
CA ILE A 7 53.12 -51.97 -32.87
C ILE A 7 52.42 -50.61 -33.02
N ILE A 8 52.09 -50.20 -34.25
CA ILE A 8 51.37 -48.94 -34.52
C ILE A 8 49.97 -48.97 -33.87
N PHE A 9 49.25 -50.09 -33.95
CA PHE A 9 47.93 -50.24 -33.34
C PHE A 9 48.00 -50.21 -31.80
N THR A 10 49.03 -50.81 -31.20
CA THR A 10 49.24 -50.79 -29.74
C THR A 10 49.59 -49.38 -29.25
N ILE A 11 50.43 -48.63 -29.99
CA ILE A 11 50.74 -47.22 -29.69
C ILE A 11 49.48 -46.37 -29.83
N ALA A 12 48.66 -46.58 -30.87
CA ALA A 12 47.40 -45.84 -31.06
C ALA A 12 46.42 -46.09 -29.91
N ILE A 13 46.31 -47.32 -29.40
CA ILE A 13 45.48 -47.65 -28.21
C ILE A 13 46.02 -47.00 -26.94
N PHE A 14 47.34 -47.00 -26.72
CA PHE A 14 47.95 -46.35 -25.55
C PHE A 14 47.82 -44.83 -25.59
N VAL A 15 47.97 -44.21 -26.76
CA VAL A 15 47.80 -42.77 -26.96
C VAL A 15 46.33 -42.39 -26.78
N THR A 16 45.39 -43.12 -27.37
CA THR A 16 43.95 -42.86 -27.18
C THR A 16 43.54 -43.10 -25.73
N GLY A 17 43.93 -44.23 -25.12
CA GLY A 17 43.66 -44.53 -23.71
C GLY A 17 44.27 -43.51 -22.73
N GLY A 18 45.48 -43.02 -23.00
CA GLY A 18 46.13 -41.97 -22.22
C GLY A 18 45.45 -40.61 -22.35
N VAL A 19 45.01 -40.23 -23.56
CA VAL A 19 44.25 -38.99 -23.80
C VAL A 19 42.87 -39.06 -23.14
N PHE A 20 42.17 -40.21 -23.21
CA PHE A 20 40.90 -40.42 -22.52
C PHE A 20 41.05 -40.38 -21.00
N GLY A 21 42.10 -41.01 -20.45
CA GLY A 21 42.42 -40.97 -19.02
C GLY A 21 42.73 -39.55 -18.53
N TYR A 22 43.55 -38.81 -19.27
CA TYR A 22 43.89 -37.41 -18.95
C TYR A 22 42.65 -36.49 -18.99
N LYS A 23 41.82 -36.60 -20.04
CA LYS A 23 40.56 -35.84 -20.13
C LYS A 23 39.60 -36.13 -18.97
N LYS A 24 39.56 -37.37 -18.49
CA LYS A 24 38.74 -37.75 -17.32
C LYS A 24 39.27 -37.11 -16.04
N ILE A 25 40.57 -37.17 -15.78
CA ILE A 25 41.19 -36.57 -14.60
C ILE A 25 40.95 -35.05 -14.56
N VAL A 26 41.14 -34.36 -15.68
CA VAL A 26 40.90 -32.90 -15.78
C VAL A 26 39.43 -32.55 -15.55
N SER A 27 38.50 -33.38 -16.05
CA SER A 27 37.06 -33.21 -15.78
C SER A 27 36.74 -33.34 -14.29
N ASP A 28 37.30 -34.36 -13.63
CA ASP A 28 37.07 -34.64 -12.20
C ASP A 28 37.66 -33.52 -11.30
N GLU A 29 38.78 -32.91 -11.70
CA GLU A 29 39.36 -31.76 -11.01
C GLU A 29 38.51 -30.48 -11.15
N ARG A 30 37.98 -30.22 -12.35
CA ARG A 30 37.10 -29.05 -12.57
C ARG A 30 35.79 -29.18 -11.79
N GLU A 31 35.18 -30.37 -11.77
CA GLU A 31 33.98 -30.65 -10.98
C GLU A 31 34.21 -30.38 -9.48
N LYS A 32 35.34 -30.83 -8.93
CA LYS A 32 35.72 -30.53 -7.53
C LYS A 32 35.87 -29.04 -7.27
N LYS A 33 36.50 -28.29 -8.19
CA LYS A 33 36.66 -26.83 -8.06
C LYS A 33 35.32 -26.12 -8.03
N ILE A 34 34.39 -26.50 -8.91
CA ILE A 34 33.04 -25.93 -8.95
C ILE A 34 32.31 -26.17 -7.62
N ILE A 35 32.34 -27.41 -7.11
CA ILE A 35 31.68 -27.74 -5.85
C ILE A 35 32.31 -26.99 -4.66
N GLN A 36 33.61 -26.68 -4.71
CA GLN A 36 34.31 -25.92 -3.68
C GLN A 36 33.96 -24.42 -3.68
N MET A 37 33.34 -23.90 -4.75
CA MET A 37 32.87 -22.50 -4.79
C MET A 37 31.64 -22.28 -3.90
N PHE A 38 30.96 -23.34 -3.47
CA PHE A 38 29.75 -23.23 -2.66
C PHE A 38 30.02 -23.40 -1.16
N ASN A 39 29.57 -22.43 -0.37
CA ASN A 39 29.63 -22.47 1.09
C ASN A 39 28.59 -23.46 1.64
N LYS A 40 29.05 -24.69 1.92
CA LYS A 40 28.19 -25.79 2.40
C LYS A 40 27.54 -25.52 3.74
N ASP A 41 28.14 -24.72 4.62
CA ASP A 41 27.58 -24.46 5.94
C ASP A 41 26.27 -23.67 5.83
N ILE A 42 26.24 -22.69 4.92
CA ILE A 42 25.03 -21.88 4.64
C ILE A 42 23.98 -22.71 3.91
N LEU A 43 24.39 -23.53 2.92
CA LEU A 43 23.47 -24.44 2.24
C LEU A 43 22.87 -25.49 3.20
N ASN A 44 23.65 -25.99 4.16
CA ASN A 44 23.14 -26.88 5.21
C ASN A 44 22.15 -26.16 6.12
N SER A 45 22.41 -24.89 6.47
CA SER A 45 21.49 -24.06 7.26
C SER A 45 20.11 -23.91 6.58
N PHE A 46 20.10 -23.70 5.26
CA PHE A 46 18.87 -23.68 4.45
C PHE A 46 18.08 -24.99 4.58
N VAL A 47 18.75 -26.14 4.47
CA VAL A 47 18.13 -27.47 4.63
C VAL A 47 17.61 -27.71 6.05
N GLU A 48 18.33 -27.28 7.09
CA GLU A 48 17.85 -27.41 8.47
C GLU A 48 16.64 -26.51 8.74
N ASN A 49 16.59 -25.32 8.16
CA ASN A 49 15.42 -24.46 8.24
C ASN A 49 14.19 -25.13 7.61
N LYS A 50 14.32 -25.68 6.39
CA LYS A 50 13.28 -26.48 5.72
C LYS A 50 12.77 -27.62 6.61
N LYS A 51 13.66 -28.37 7.26
CA LYS A 51 13.28 -29.47 8.17
C LYS A 51 12.45 -28.97 9.34
N SER A 52 12.84 -27.85 9.95
CA SER A 52 12.09 -27.23 11.05
C SER A 52 10.66 -26.88 10.63
N VAL A 53 10.48 -26.32 9.44
CA VAL A 53 9.16 -26.00 8.86
C VAL A 53 8.32 -27.27 8.66
N ILE A 54 8.92 -28.32 8.10
CA ILE A 54 8.22 -29.62 7.91
C ILE A 54 7.75 -30.20 9.25
N GLU A 55 8.53 -30.10 10.32
CA GLU A 55 8.08 -30.57 11.64
C GLU A 55 6.90 -29.76 12.19
N ARG A 56 6.88 -28.43 11.99
CA ARG A 56 5.74 -27.58 12.37
C ARG A 56 4.47 -27.97 11.61
N LEU A 57 4.59 -28.21 10.29
CA LEU A 57 3.48 -28.59 9.41
C LEU A 57 2.81 -29.92 9.81
N LYS A 58 3.55 -30.88 10.32
CA LYS A 58 2.99 -32.18 10.78
C LYS A 58 1.96 -32.05 11.90
N THR A 59 2.01 -30.96 12.66
CA THR A 59 1.13 -30.71 13.81
C THR A 59 0.10 -29.60 13.58
N SER A 60 0.13 -28.94 12.42
CA SER A 60 -0.76 -27.82 12.11
C SER A 60 -2.08 -28.28 11.46
N ASN A 61 -3.14 -27.49 11.63
CA ASN A 61 -4.28 -27.54 10.70
C ASN A 61 -3.97 -26.77 9.40
N LYS A 62 -4.93 -26.72 8.45
CA LYS A 62 -4.72 -26.11 7.14
C LYS A 62 -4.49 -24.61 7.24
N GLU A 63 -5.31 -23.92 8.03
CA GLU A 63 -5.23 -22.47 8.22
C GLU A 63 -3.95 -22.05 8.95
N GLU A 64 -3.47 -22.89 9.89
CA GLU A 64 -2.16 -22.73 10.51
C GLU A 64 -1.02 -22.99 9.53
N ALA A 65 -1.16 -23.96 8.62
CA ALA A 65 -0.16 -24.25 7.59
C ALA A 65 0.00 -23.08 6.61
N ASP A 66 -1.09 -22.39 6.27
CA ASP A 66 -1.04 -21.17 5.42
C ASP A 66 -0.23 -20.06 6.10
N LYS A 67 -0.41 -19.86 7.40
CA LYS A 67 0.40 -18.91 8.19
C LYS A 67 1.87 -19.32 8.24
N ILE A 68 2.15 -20.61 8.45
CA ILE A 68 3.52 -21.14 8.41
C ILE A 68 4.15 -20.90 7.04
N TYR A 69 3.41 -21.04 5.95
CA TYR A 69 3.89 -20.72 4.61
C TYR A 69 4.26 -19.24 4.48
N ASN A 70 3.38 -18.32 4.86
CA ASN A 70 3.64 -16.87 4.76
C ASN A 70 4.88 -16.46 5.57
N GLU A 71 4.97 -16.91 6.83
CA GLU A 71 6.14 -16.67 7.69
C GLU A 71 7.43 -17.27 7.11
N TYR A 72 7.31 -18.47 6.53
CA TYR A 72 8.46 -19.14 5.95
C TYR A 72 8.93 -18.47 4.67
N LEU A 73 8.03 -17.96 3.84
CA LEU A 73 8.37 -17.22 2.62
C LEU A 73 9.32 -16.05 2.94
N GLU A 74 8.97 -15.20 3.92
CA GLU A 74 9.79 -14.06 4.35
C GLU A 74 11.14 -14.51 4.94
N THR A 75 11.12 -15.52 5.81
CA THR A 75 12.35 -16.02 6.43
C THR A 75 13.29 -16.64 5.39
N ASN A 76 12.73 -17.38 4.42
CA ASN A 76 13.51 -18.06 3.40
C ASN A 76 14.13 -17.05 2.42
N GLN A 77 13.43 -15.96 2.09
CA GLN A 77 13.99 -14.87 1.29
C GLN A 77 15.28 -14.32 1.90
N LEU A 78 15.31 -14.06 3.21
CA LEU A 78 16.53 -13.60 3.90
C LEU A 78 17.66 -14.65 3.86
N ILE A 79 17.33 -15.95 3.91
CA ILE A 79 18.32 -17.02 3.80
C ILE A 79 18.90 -17.06 2.38
N ILE A 80 18.05 -16.93 1.35
CA ILE A 80 18.47 -16.88 -0.05
C ILE A 80 19.32 -15.65 -0.34
N GLU A 81 18.96 -14.49 0.20
CA GLU A 81 19.77 -13.26 0.10
C GLU A 81 21.16 -13.46 0.72
N ASN A 82 21.23 -14.10 1.89
CA ASN A 82 22.50 -14.42 2.53
C ASN A 82 23.33 -15.41 1.69
N ILE A 83 22.69 -16.44 1.11
CA ILE A 83 23.34 -17.34 0.15
C ILE A 83 23.92 -16.54 -1.01
N ASN A 84 23.14 -15.68 -1.66
CA ASN A 84 23.62 -14.91 -2.80
C ASN A 84 24.74 -13.94 -2.43
N THR A 85 24.66 -13.29 -1.27
CA THR A 85 25.68 -12.36 -0.77
C THR A 85 27.02 -13.06 -0.57
N GLU A 86 27.00 -14.25 0.03
CA GLU A 86 28.20 -15.05 0.29
C GLU A 86 28.84 -15.61 -0.99
N HIS A 87 28.06 -15.68 -2.06
CA HIS A 87 28.49 -16.17 -3.37
C HIS A 87 28.63 -15.04 -4.41
N LEU A 88 28.54 -13.77 -4.00
CA LEU A 88 28.40 -12.62 -4.89
C LEU A 88 29.57 -12.48 -5.87
N ASP A 89 30.81 -12.61 -5.40
CA ASP A 89 32.01 -12.50 -6.23
C ASP A 89 32.04 -13.58 -7.33
N PHE A 90 31.63 -14.80 -6.98
CA PHE A 90 31.52 -15.92 -7.91
C PHE A 90 30.40 -15.66 -8.94
N LEU A 91 29.20 -15.32 -8.49
CA LEU A 91 28.02 -15.12 -9.34
C LEU A 91 28.24 -13.97 -10.34
N ASN A 92 28.81 -12.84 -9.89
CA ASN A 92 29.08 -11.67 -10.75
C ASN A 92 30.13 -11.95 -11.84
N ASN A 93 30.98 -12.97 -11.67
CA ASN A 93 32.05 -13.30 -12.60
C ASN A 93 31.78 -14.57 -13.40
N ILE A 94 30.57 -15.14 -13.31
CA ILE A 94 30.23 -16.43 -13.92
C ILE A 94 30.32 -16.41 -15.46
N TYR A 95 30.10 -15.26 -16.08
CA TYR A 95 30.22 -15.05 -17.53
C TYR A 95 31.57 -14.44 -17.98
N ASN A 96 32.43 -14.05 -17.04
CA ASN A 96 33.69 -13.40 -17.36
C ASN A 96 34.76 -14.43 -17.78
N LYS A 97 35.02 -14.54 -19.09
CA LYS A 97 35.96 -15.52 -19.69
C LYS A 97 37.38 -15.48 -19.13
N ASP A 98 37.81 -14.34 -18.59
CA ASP A 98 39.14 -14.16 -18.02
C ASP A 98 39.19 -14.45 -16.51
N SER A 99 38.04 -14.76 -15.89
CA SER A 99 37.91 -15.10 -14.47
C SER A 99 38.03 -16.61 -14.22
N GLU A 100 38.52 -16.99 -13.04
CA GLU A 100 38.49 -18.39 -12.58
C GLU A 100 37.07 -18.93 -12.36
N TYR A 101 36.11 -18.01 -12.19
CA TYR A 101 34.68 -18.27 -11.99
C TYR A 101 33.90 -18.45 -13.31
N TYR A 102 34.55 -18.30 -14.48
CA TYR A 102 33.88 -18.49 -15.77
C TYR A 102 33.24 -19.88 -15.89
N PHE A 103 31.95 -19.96 -16.15
CA PHE A 103 31.26 -21.23 -16.36
C PHE A 103 30.99 -21.51 -17.84
N THR A 104 31.31 -22.73 -18.26
CA THR A 104 30.78 -23.32 -19.49
C THR A 104 29.41 -23.96 -19.24
N GLU A 105 28.65 -24.30 -20.30
CA GLU A 105 27.38 -25.04 -20.18
C GLU A 105 27.53 -26.34 -19.36
N LYS A 106 28.68 -27.00 -19.44
CA LYS A 106 28.99 -28.20 -18.64
C LYS A 106 29.21 -27.85 -17.16
N ASP A 107 29.85 -26.72 -16.87
CA ASP A 107 30.08 -26.26 -15.50
C ASP A 107 28.74 -25.88 -14.84
N TRP A 108 27.86 -25.18 -15.56
CA TRP A 108 26.48 -24.90 -15.15
C TRP A 108 25.72 -26.16 -14.77
N LYS A 109 25.71 -27.18 -15.63
CA LYS A 109 25.07 -28.49 -15.34
C LYS A 109 25.68 -29.16 -14.10
N THR A 110 26.98 -28.99 -13.88
CA THR A 110 27.67 -29.56 -12.72
C THR A 110 27.29 -28.84 -11.43
N ALA A 111 27.25 -27.50 -11.45
CA ALA A 111 26.83 -26.67 -10.33
C ALA A 111 25.37 -26.93 -9.95
N ASN A 112 24.44 -26.89 -10.91
CA ASN A 112 23.02 -27.15 -10.62
C ASN A 112 22.78 -28.59 -10.18
N LYS A 113 23.53 -29.58 -10.70
CA LYS A 113 23.48 -30.95 -10.16
C LYS A 113 23.91 -31.01 -8.68
N PHE A 114 24.88 -30.20 -8.27
CA PHE A 114 25.30 -30.12 -6.87
C PHE A 114 24.25 -29.40 -6.00
N LEU A 115 23.78 -28.23 -6.43
CA LEU A 115 22.79 -27.41 -5.71
C LEU A 115 21.43 -28.10 -5.60
N ASN A 116 21.03 -28.92 -6.58
CA ASN A 116 19.78 -29.69 -6.53
C ASN A 116 19.72 -30.65 -5.33
N ASN A 117 20.85 -31.02 -4.71
CA ASN A 117 20.84 -31.80 -3.46
C ASN A 117 20.34 -31.00 -2.25
N TYR A 118 20.23 -29.68 -2.40
CA TYR A 118 19.74 -28.71 -1.44
C TYR A 118 18.40 -28.08 -1.88
N ASP A 119 17.79 -28.58 -2.98
CA ASP A 119 16.62 -27.97 -3.62
C ASP A 119 16.85 -26.51 -4.07
N LEU A 120 18.08 -26.20 -4.48
CA LEU A 120 18.50 -24.91 -5.03
C LEU A 120 19.04 -25.09 -6.44
N GLU A 121 19.04 -24.02 -7.23
CA GLU A 121 19.73 -23.96 -8.52
C GLU A 121 20.22 -22.55 -8.83
N ILE A 122 21.20 -22.44 -9.73
CA ILE A 122 21.60 -21.16 -10.31
C ILE A 122 20.60 -20.81 -11.42
N PHE A 123 20.02 -19.62 -11.33
CA PHE A 123 19.12 -19.00 -12.29
C PHE A 123 19.75 -17.79 -12.97
N ASP A 124 19.50 -17.68 -14.28
CA ASP A 124 19.84 -16.52 -15.10
C ASP A 124 18.62 -15.59 -15.13
N LEU A 125 18.70 -14.43 -14.46
CA LEU A 125 17.58 -13.49 -14.33
C LEU A 125 17.60 -12.45 -15.46
N ALA A 126 18.79 -11.98 -15.83
CA ALA A 126 19.03 -11.02 -16.90
C ALA A 126 20.45 -11.23 -17.47
N GLU A 127 20.81 -10.55 -18.57
CA GLU A 127 22.08 -10.76 -19.31
C GLU A 127 23.35 -10.80 -18.42
N THR A 128 23.34 -10.10 -17.28
CA THR A 128 24.47 -10.06 -16.34
C THR A 128 24.10 -10.39 -14.90
N GLU A 129 22.86 -10.82 -14.64
CA GLU A 129 22.38 -11.07 -13.27
C GLU A 129 22.05 -12.54 -13.07
N VAL A 130 22.84 -13.18 -12.22
CA VAL A 130 22.73 -14.60 -11.90
C VAL A 130 22.56 -14.76 -10.39
N LYS A 131 21.60 -15.58 -9.96
CA LYS A 131 21.32 -15.84 -8.55
C LYS A 131 21.19 -17.33 -8.27
N ILE A 132 21.51 -17.72 -7.04
CA ILE A 132 21.12 -19.02 -6.48
C ILE A 132 19.73 -18.85 -5.89
N MET A 133 18.76 -19.64 -6.34
CA MET A 133 17.37 -19.60 -5.89
C MET A 133 16.85 -21.00 -5.65
N GLU A 134 15.68 -21.11 -5.04
CA GLU A 134 14.96 -22.36 -4.88
C GLU A 134 14.54 -22.94 -6.23
N VAL A 135 14.55 -24.27 -6.33
CA VAL A 135 13.97 -24.94 -7.50
C VAL A 135 12.48 -24.60 -7.65
N PRO A 136 11.92 -24.53 -8.86
CA PRO A 136 10.56 -24.05 -9.13
C PRO A 136 9.46 -24.64 -8.25
N ASN A 137 9.55 -25.92 -7.91
CA ASN A 137 8.53 -26.65 -7.16
C ASN A 137 8.79 -26.72 -5.65
N TYR A 138 9.74 -25.93 -5.13
CA TYR A 138 10.21 -25.97 -3.75
C TYR A 138 9.06 -25.85 -2.74
N TYR A 139 8.34 -24.72 -2.76
CA TYR A 139 7.24 -24.48 -1.85
C TYR A 139 6.07 -25.43 -2.07
N TYR A 140 5.71 -25.71 -3.33
CA TYR A 140 4.65 -26.67 -3.63
C TYR A 140 4.93 -28.04 -3.01
N ASN A 141 6.15 -28.56 -3.13
CA ASN A 141 6.51 -29.86 -2.56
C ASN A 141 6.51 -29.90 -1.03
N ILE A 142 6.76 -28.78 -0.36
CA ILE A 142 6.72 -28.70 1.10
C ILE A 142 5.28 -28.62 1.61
N PHE A 143 4.43 -27.81 0.96
CA PHE A 143 3.16 -27.36 1.53
C PHE A 143 1.91 -28.02 0.96
N LYS A 144 1.94 -28.59 -0.27
CA LYS A 144 0.73 -29.04 -1.00
C LYS A 144 -0.23 -29.96 -0.24
N ASP A 145 0.28 -30.77 0.69
CA ASP A 145 -0.51 -31.73 1.47
C ASP A 145 -1.02 -31.16 2.81
N TYR A 146 -0.60 -29.94 3.17
CA TYR A 146 -0.86 -29.31 4.46
C TYR A 146 -1.74 -28.07 4.38
N VAL A 147 -1.65 -27.29 3.29
CA VAL A 147 -2.33 -25.99 3.16
C VAL A 147 -3.80 -26.10 2.72
N THR A 148 -4.50 -24.98 2.75
CA THR A 148 -5.83 -24.82 2.14
C THR A 148 -5.81 -25.02 0.62
N ASP A 149 -6.99 -25.23 0.04
CA ASP A 149 -7.09 -25.61 -1.38
C ASP A 149 -6.66 -24.46 -2.32
N ASP A 150 -6.91 -23.21 -1.93
CA ASP A 150 -6.46 -22.01 -2.61
C ASP A 150 -4.93 -21.85 -2.53
N TYR A 151 -4.33 -21.99 -1.34
CA TYR A 151 -2.86 -21.98 -1.21
C TYR A 151 -2.20 -23.09 -2.03
N ARG A 152 -2.76 -24.30 -2.02
CA ARG A 152 -2.23 -25.41 -2.81
C ARG A 152 -2.27 -25.11 -4.31
N GLU A 153 -3.39 -24.56 -4.81
CA GLU A 153 -3.54 -24.23 -6.23
C GLU A 153 -2.64 -23.05 -6.64
N TYR A 154 -2.51 -22.02 -5.80
CA TYR A 154 -1.56 -20.93 -6.01
C TYR A 154 -0.12 -21.43 -6.12
N LEU A 155 0.29 -22.33 -5.22
CA LEU A 155 1.62 -22.94 -5.23
C LEU A 155 1.85 -23.82 -6.46
N GLU A 156 0.80 -24.48 -6.96
CA GLU A 156 0.89 -25.26 -8.19
C GLU A 156 1.06 -24.36 -9.42
N ILE A 157 0.30 -23.27 -9.50
CA ILE A 157 0.39 -22.29 -10.59
C ILE A 157 1.79 -21.67 -10.62
N THR A 158 2.24 -21.10 -9.51
CA THR A 158 3.57 -20.46 -9.40
C THR A 158 4.71 -21.45 -9.68
N SER A 159 4.60 -22.69 -9.19
CA SER A 159 5.58 -23.74 -9.50
C SER A 159 5.72 -23.99 -11.00
N LYS A 160 4.61 -24.09 -11.74
CA LYS A 160 4.65 -24.32 -13.20
C LYS A 160 5.18 -23.11 -13.96
N GLU A 161 4.87 -21.90 -13.49
CA GLU A 161 5.36 -20.68 -14.12
C GLU A 161 6.86 -20.48 -13.91
N ASN A 162 7.38 -20.86 -12.74
CA ASN A 162 8.82 -20.82 -12.43
C ASN A 162 9.63 -21.87 -13.21
N GLU A 163 9.03 -23.02 -13.58
CA GLU A 163 9.70 -24.03 -14.43
C GLU A 163 9.96 -23.52 -15.85
N GLU A 164 9.18 -22.55 -16.30
CA GLU A 164 9.28 -21.99 -17.65
C GLU A 164 9.11 -20.47 -17.62
N PRO A 165 10.19 -19.71 -17.37
CA PRO A 165 10.14 -18.26 -17.37
C PRO A 165 9.57 -17.73 -18.69
N TYR A 166 8.69 -16.72 -18.60
CA TYR A 166 8.00 -16.17 -19.76
C TYR A 166 8.60 -14.84 -20.25
N PHE A 167 9.51 -14.24 -19.48
CA PHE A 167 10.05 -12.92 -19.71
C PHE A 167 11.51 -12.82 -19.25
N THR A 168 12.38 -12.22 -20.06
CA THR A 168 13.74 -11.82 -19.67
C THR A 168 14.19 -10.64 -20.54
N ASP A 169 14.91 -9.68 -19.95
CA ASP A 169 15.48 -8.51 -20.63
C ASP A 169 14.53 -7.85 -21.66
N GLY A 170 13.33 -7.48 -21.21
CA GLY A 170 12.34 -6.82 -22.07
C GLY A 170 11.76 -7.68 -23.18
N SER A 171 12.01 -8.99 -23.17
CA SER A 171 11.65 -9.93 -24.25
C SER A 171 10.74 -11.04 -23.73
N ILE A 172 9.65 -11.30 -24.46
CA ILE A 172 8.71 -12.39 -24.16
C ILE A 172 9.31 -13.69 -24.68
N LEU A 173 9.54 -14.66 -23.79
CA LEU A 173 10.21 -15.94 -24.07
C LEU A 173 9.25 -17.04 -24.56
N VAL A 174 7.97 -16.84 -24.35
CA VAL A 174 6.91 -17.78 -24.72
C VAL A 174 5.98 -17.18 -25.77
N SER A 175 5.17 -18.01 -26.39
CA SER A 175 4.18 -17.56 -27.37
C SER A 175 3.02 -16.79 -26.68
N TYR A 176 2.37 -15.89 -27.43
CA TYR A 176 1.27 -15.06 -26.90
C TYR A 176 0.05 -15.87 -26.44
N ASP A 177 -0.24 -17.02 -27.08
CA ASP A 177 -1.28 -17.94 -26.63
C ASP A 177 -0.97 -18.52 -25.24
N LYS A 178 0.31 -18.72 -24.92
CA LYS A 178 0.74 -19.17 -23.59
C LYS A 178 0.63 -18.07 -22.54
N ILE A 179 0.91 -16.82 -22.90
CA ILE A 179 0.63 -15.65 -22.06
C ILE A 179 -0.88 -15.57 -21.76
N ALA A 180 -1.72 -15.76 -22.78
CA ALA A 180 -3.17 -15.82 -22.60
C ALA A 180 -3.61 -16.96 -21.67
N ASP A 181 -3.01 -18.15 -21.80
CA ASP A 181 -3.34 -19.29 -20.92
C ASP A 181 -2.94 -19.04 -19.46
N ARG A 182 -1.80 -18.37 -19.21
CA ARG A 182 -1.38 -17.96 -17.85
C ARG A 182 -2.28 -16.88 -17.27
N LEU A 183 -2.59 -15.85 -18.06
CA LEU A 183 -3.60 -14.84 -17.71
C LEU A 183 -4.91 -15.49 -17.25
N LEU A 184 -5.45 -16.41 -18.06
CA LEU A 184 -6.71 -17.10 -17.77
C LEU A 184 -6.59 -18.01 -16.55
N THR A 185 -5.43 -18.59 -16.30
CA THR A 185 -5.16 -19.38 -15.09
C THR A 185 -5.35 -18.52 -13.84
N TRP A 186 -4.79 -17.31 -13.82
CA TRP A 186 -4.96 -16.36 -12.72
C TRP A 186 -6.39 -15.80 -12.62
N GLU A 187 -7.05 -15.50 -13.75
CA GLU A 187 -8.47 -15.10 -13.73
C GLU A 187 -9.37 -16.19 -13.12
N ASN A 188 -9.12 -17.45 -13.45
CA ASN A 188 -9.86 -18.58 -12.91
C ASN A 188 -9.57 -18.79 -11.42
N PHE A 189 -8.32 -18.62 -10.98
CA PHE A 189 -7.95 -18.65 -9.57
C PHE A 189 -8.75 -17.60 -8.77
N LEU A 190 -8.74 -16.33 -9.22
CA LEU A 190 -9.47 -15.23 -8.56
C LEU A 190 -10.98 -15.43 -8.57
N LYS A 191 -11.52 -16.01 -9.65
CA LYS A 191 -12.95 -16.36 -9.73
C LYS A 191 -13.33 -17.48 -8.77
N LYS A 192 -12.45 -18.46 -8.58
CA LYS A 192 -12.68 -19.63 -7.72
C LYS A 192 -12.47 -19.30 -6.24
N TYR A 193 -11.49 -18.45 -5.93
CA TYR A 193 -11.11 -18.07 -4.57
C TYR A 193 -11.10 -16.54 -4.36
N PRO A 194 -12.24 -15.86 -4.52
CA PRO A 194 -12.32 -14.40 -4.42
C PRO A 194 -12.01 -13.86 -3.01
N ASN A 195 -12.01 -14.73 -2.00
CA ASN A 195 -11.74 -14.41 -0.59
C ASN A 195 -10.46 -15.08 -0.06
N SER A 196 -9.58 -15.56 -0.93
CA SER A 196 -8.27 -16.05 -0.51
C SER A 196 -7.41 -14.89 0.01
N ASP A 197 -6.59 -15.16 1.02
CA ASP A 197 -5.54 -14.24 1.48
C ASP A 197 -4.47 -14.00 0.40
N LEU A 198 -4.44 -14.85 -0.65
CA LEU A 198 -3.55 -14.71 -1.81
C LEU A 198 -4.18 -13.93 -2.98
N ALA A 199 -5.42 -13.46 -2.84
CA ALA A 199 -6.15 -12.83 -3.94
C ALA A 199 -5.44 -11.58 -4.47
N GLU A 200 -4.78 -10.81 -3.60
CA GLU A 200 -4.01 -9.63 -4.00
C GLU A 200 -2.81 -10.01 -4.88
N LYS A 201 -1.94 -10.91 -4.39
CA LYS A 201 -0.78 -11.43 -5.14
C LYS A 201 -1.20 -12.06 -6.47
N ALA A 202 -2.24 -12.89 -6.45
CA ALA A 202 -2.78 -13.51 -7.66
C ALA A 202 -3.30 -12.48 -8.68
N ASN A 203 -3.85 -11.36 -8.18
CA ASN A 203 -4.34 -10.28 -9.02
C ASN A 203 -3.21 -9.41 -9.59
N GLU A 204 -2.14 -9.17 -8.84
CA GLU A 204 -0.91 -8.57 -9.35
C GLU A 204 -0.33 -9.38 -10.53
N GLU A 205 -0.19 -10.70 -10.35
CA GLU A 205 0.26 -11.60 -11.42
C GLU A 205 -0.69 -11.55 -12.62
N CYS A 206 -2.00 -11.65 -12.38
CA CYS A 206 -3.01 -11.51 -13.43
C CYS A 206 -2.86 -10.21 -14.22
N ASN A 207 -2.68 -9.08 -13.53
CA ASN A 207 -2.53 -7.77 -14.14
C ASN A 207 -1.21 -7.61 -14.90
N THR A 208 -0.12 -8.21 -14.41
CA THR A 208 1.15 -8.28 -15.15
C THR A 208 0.96 -9.01 -16.48
N TYR A 209 0.29 -10.18 -16.48
CA TYR A 209 -0.04 -10.88 -17.70
C TYR A 209 -0.99 -10.08 -18.61
N ARG A 210 -1.97 -9.34 -18.06
CA ARG A 210 -2.83 -8.42 -18.86
C ARG A 210 -2.02 -7.36 -19.59
N ARG A 211 -1.11 -6.67 -18.88
CA ARG A 211 -0.28 -5.63 -19.46
C ARG A 211 0.59 -6.19 -20.58
N ILE A 212 1.27 -7.30 -20.32
CA ILE A 212 2.16 -7.94 -21.30
C ILE A 212 1.38 -8.48 -22.49
N TYR A 213 0.21 -9.07 -22.26
CA TYR A 213 -0.64 -9.58 -23.34
C TYR A 213 -1.18 -8.46 -24.24
N ILE A 214 -1.60 -7.33 -23.66
CA ILE A 214 -2.25 -6.26 -24.43
C ILE A 214 -1.24 -5.28 -25.02
N LEU A 215 -0.22 -4.87 -24.28
CA LEU A 215 0.75 -3.85 -24.69
C LEU A 215 2.01 -4.47 -25.32
N GLY A 216 2.31 -5.72 -24.98
CA GLY A 216 3.54 -6.40 -25.36
C GLY A 216 4.69 -6.01 -24.44
N SER A 217 5.91 -6.14 -24.96
CA SER A 217 7.12 -5.71 -24.27
C SER A 217 7.82 -4.59 -25.05
N TYR A 218 8.83 -3.96 -24.45
CA TYR A 218 9.61 -2.91 -25.14
C TYR A 218 10.21 -3.40 -26.47
N ASN A 219 10.72 -4.64 -26.49
CA ASN A 219 11.32 -5.26 -27.68
C ASN A 219 10.29 -5.90 -28.63
N SER A 220 9.03 -6.04 -28.20
CA SER A 220 7.97 -6.69 -28.97
C SER A 220 6.61 -6.07 -28.63
N PRO A 221 6.41 -4.78 -28.94
CA PRO A 221 5.17 -4.08 -28.64
C PRO A 221 4.04 -4.61 -29.51
N THR A 222 2.81 -4.56 -28.99
CA THR A 222 1.64 -4.99 -29.78
C THR A 222 1.17 -3.96 -30.80
N ARG A 223 1.72 -2.74 -30.76
CA ARG A 223 1.55 -1.68 -31.77
C ARG A 223 2.89 -1.24 -32.33
N GLU A 224 2.89 -0.84 -33.59
CA GLU A 224 4.07 -0.39 -34.33
C GLU A 224 3.80 0.94 -35.07
N GLY A 225 4.88 1.56 -35.57
CA GLY A 225 4.82 2.88 -36.19
C GLY A 225 4.56 3.99 -35.18
N GLY A 226 4.06 5.13 -35.62
CA GLY A 226 3.44 6.12 -34.72
C GLY A 226 4.32 6.91 -33.75
N TRP A 227 5.59 6.53 -33.54
CA TRP A 227 6.47 7.16 -32.52
C TRP A 227 6.72 8.67 -32.75
N GLU A 228 6.78 9.11 -34.01
CA GLU A 228 6.91 10.53 -34.38
C GLU A 228 5.56 11.23 -34.60
N ASN A 229 4.52 10.46 -34.93
CA ASN A 229 3.16 10.94 -35.15
C ASN A 229 2.16 9.83 -34.77
N SER A 230 1.46 10.00 -33.65
CA SER A 230 0.62 8.96 -33.07
C SER A 230 -0.52 8.47 -33.97
N GLU A 231 -0.95 9.26 -34.96
CA GLU A 231 -1.95 8.84 -35.94
C GLU A 231 -1.50 7.66 -36.82
N LEU A 232 -0.18 7.45 -36.94
CA LEU A 232 0.46 6.41 -37.72
C LEU A 232 0.68 5.10 -36.95
N PHE A 233 0.31 5.03 -35.68
CA PHE A 233 0.30 3.74 -34.98
C PHE A 233 -0.63 2.77 -35.71
N TYR A 234 -0.22 1.50 -35.78
CA TYR A 234 -1.03 0.38 -36.23
C TYR A 234 -0.77 -0.85 -35.35
N ILE A 235 -1.75 -1.76 -35.29
CA ILE A 235 -1.59 -3.07 -34.65
C ILE A 235 -1.22 -4.07 -35.75
N PRO A 236 -0.08 -4.78 -35.66
CA PRO A 236 0.27 -5.82 -36.61
C PRO A 236 -0.84 -6.87 -36.75
N GLU A 237 -1.02 -7.40 -37.97
CA GLU A 237 -2.13 -8.31 -38.29
C GLU A 237 -2.19 -9.55 -37.38
N ASN A 238 -1.03 -10.09 -36.99
CA ASN A 238 -0.96 -11.25 -36.10
C ASN A 238 -1.47 -10.94 -34.69
N ASN A 239 -1.13 -9.76 -34.13
CA ASN A 239 -1.61 -9.34 -32.81
C ASN A 239 -3.11 -9.08 -32.85
N LEU A 240 -3.62 -8.44 -33.92
CA LEU A 240 -5.04 -8.21 -34.09
C LEU A 240 -5.83 -9.53 -34.22
N LYS A 241 -5.30 -10.52 -34.95
CA LYS A 241 -5.90 -11.86 -35.03
C LYS A 241 -5.96 -12.54 -33.68
N GLU A 242 -4.90 -12.43 -32.88
CA GLU A 242 -4.83 -13.01 -31.54
C GLU A 242 -5.83 -12.35 -30.59
N PHE A 243 -5.95 -11.02 -30.59
CA PHE A 243 -6.96 -10.31 -29.82
C PHE A 243 -8.38 -10.72 -30.19
N ASN A 244 -8.68 -10.81 -31.49
CA ASN A 244 -10.00 -11.27 -31.95
C ASN A 244 -10.27 -12.72 -31.52
N ARG A 245 -9.28 -13.61 -31.62
CA ARG A 245 -9.38 -15.00 -31.13
C ARG A 245 -9.70 -15.03 -29.64
N PHE A 246 -9.02 -14.22 -28.82
CA PHE A 246 -9.26 -14.16 -27.38
C PHE A 246 -10.67 -13.67 -27.05
N ILE A 247 -11.11 -12.59 -27.71
CA ILE A 247 -12.47 -12.03 -27.55
C ILE A 247 -13.54 -13.06 -27.92
N GLU A 248 -13.35 -13.81 -29.01
CA GLU A 248 -14.31 -14.83 -29.45
C GLU A 248 -14.32 -16.06 -28.55
N LYS A 249 -13.14 -16.52 -28.10
CA LYS A 249 -12.99 -17.76 -27.33
C LYS A 249 -13.34 -17.58 -25.86
N TYR A 250 -13.08 -16.41 -25.29
CA TYR A 250 -13.26 -16.10 -23.87
C TYR A 250 -14.08 -14.83 -23.65
N PRO A 251 -15.33 -14.76 -24.18
CA PRO A 251 -16.13 -13.53 -24.14
C PRO A 251 -16.45 -13.05 -22.72
N ASP A 252 -16.43 -13.94 -21.72
CA ASP A 252 -16.69 -13.65 -20.32
C ASP A 252 -15.43 -13.23 -19.53
N SER A 253 -14.24 -13.22 -20.16
CA SER A 253 -13.01 -12.77 -19.50
C SER A 253 -13.06 -11.25 -19.30
N PRO A 254 -12.76 -10.74 -18.08
CA PRO A 254 -12.64 -9.30 -17.83
C PRO A 254 -11.63 -8.61 -18.77
N THR A 255 -10.60 -9.35 -19.20
CA THR A 255 -9.58 -8.84 -20.11
C THR A 255 -10.14 -8.47 -21.49
N VAL A 256 -11.29 -9.02 -21.90
CA VAL A 256 -11.96 -8.63 -23.16
C VAL A 256 -12.29 -7.14 -23.22
N GLU A 257 -12.70 -6.55 -22.10
CA GLU A 257 -12.99 -5.12 -22.06
C GLU A 257 -11.73 -4.28 -22.26
N LEU A 258 -10.63 -4.68 -21.61
CA LEU A 258 -9.33 -4.03 -21.74
C LEU A 258 -8.79 -4.12 -23.17
N ILE A 259 -8.92 -5.28 -23.82
CA ILE A 259 -8.53 -5.47 -25.22
C ILE A 259 -9.36 -4.54 -26.12
N LYS A 260 -10.68 -4.50 -25.97
CA LYS A 260 -11.55 -3.61 -26.76
C LYS A 260 -11.16 -2.15 -26.56
N TYR A 261 -10.95 -1.73 -25.32
CA TYR A 261 -10.49 -0.38 -24.99
C TYR A 261 -9.16 -0.06 -25.69
N TYR A 262 -8.19 -0.97 -25.64
CA TYR A 262 -6.92 -0.80 -26.34
C TYR A 262 -7.10 -0.70 -27.86
N LEU A 263 -7.91 -1.59 -28.48
CA LEU A 263 -8.20 -1.56 -29.92
C LEU A 263 -8.90 -0.27 -30.38
N GLU A 264 -9.68 0.38 -29.51
CA GLU A 264 -10.30 1.67 -29.80
C GLU A 264 -9.33 2.84 -29.66
N ASN A 265 -8.29 2.70 -28.81
CA ASN A 265 -7.44 3.81 -28.37
C ASN A 265 -5.96 3.67 -28.73
N TYR A 266 -5.51 2.61 -29.41
CA TYR A 266 -4.08 2.32 -29.66
C TYR A 266 -3.30 3.42 -30.39
N LYS A 267 -4.00 4.32 -31.10
CA LYS A 267 -3.42 5.51 -31.75
C LYS A 267 -3.15 6.67 -30.80
N ASN A 268 -3.70 6.64 -29.59
CA ASN A 268 -3.36 7.61 -28.56
C ASN A 268 -1.91 7.36 -28.10
N LYS A 269 -1.08 8.41 -28.09
CA LYS A 269 0.28 8.32 -27.59
C LYS A 269 0.33 7.83 -26.13
N ASP A 270 -0.67 8.21 -25.33
CA ASP A 270 -0.76 7.94 -23.89
C ASP A 270 -1.58 6.67 -23.58
N VAL A 271 -1.88 5.83 -24.59
CA VAL A 271 -2.74 4.63 -24.41
C VAL A 271 -2.19 3.64 -23.38
N GLU A 272 -0.86 3.54 -23.27
CA GLU A 272 -0.21 2.67 -22.29
C GLU A 272 -0.51 3.13 -20.87
N THR A 273 -0.30 4.42 -20.58
CA THR A 273 -0.66 5.03 -19.29
C THR A 273 -2.14 4.85 -19.00
N LEU A 274 -3.01 5.14 -19.97
CA LEU A 274 -4.47 5.03 -19.80
C LEU A 274 -4.93 3.59 -19.56
N LEU A 275 -4.31 2.61 -20.22
CA LEU A 275 -4.63 1.20 -20.01
C LEU A 275 -4.13 0.72 -18.65
N ASN A 276 -2.92 1.12 -18.24
CA ASN A 276 -2.39 0.80 -16.91
C ASN A 276 -3.30 1.39 -15.82
N GLU A 277 -3.67 2.67 -15.94
CA GLU A 277 -4.66 3.29 -15.05
C GLU A 277 -6.00 2.55 -15.04
N LYS A 278 -6.48 2.08 -16.20
CA LYS A 278 -7.71 1.29 -16.29
C LYS A 278 -7.57 -0.06 -15.59
N ILE A 279 -6.46 -0.77 -15.77
CA ILE A 279 -6.15 -2.04 -15.11
C ILE A 279 -6.09 -1.84 -13.59
N ASP A 280 -5.33 -0.86 -13.12
CA ASP A 280 -5.15 -0.58 -11.70
C ASP A 280 -6.48 -0.18 -11.05
N LYS A 281 -7.28 0.63 -11.76
CA LYS A 281 -8.61 1.06 -11.31
C LYS A 281 -9.63 -0.07 -11.27
N GLU A 282 -9.58 -1.01 -12.22
CA GLU A 282 -10.58 -2.09 -12.34
C GLU A 282 -10.22 -3.32 -11.51
N PHE A 283 -8.94 -3.56 -11.26
CA PHE A 283 -8.48 -4.83 -10.71
C PHE A 283 -7.65 -4.69 -9.42
N TYR A 284 -6.97 -3.58 -9.12
CA TYR A 284 -6.12 -3.47 -7.91
C TYR A 284 -6.87 -2.97 -6.65
N LEU A 285 -7.96 -2.19 -6.79
CA LEU A 285 -8.52 -1.42 -5.67
C LEU A 285 -10.05 -1.53 -5.48
N GLY A 286 -10.56 -2.75 -5.32
CA GLY A 286 -11.97 -3.01 -4.99
C GLY A 286 -12.86 -3.11 -6.25
N GLY A 287 -13.64 -4.19 -6.33
CA GLY A 287 -14.36 -4.59 -7.54
C GLY A 287 -15.23 -3.50 -8.19
N ILE A 288 -15.48 -3.67 -9.49
CA ILE A 288 -16.21 -2.77 -10.40
C ILE A 288 -17.45 -2.11 -9.76
N GLU A 289 -18.24 -2.86 -8.99
CA GLU A 289 -19.48 -2.36 -8.37
C GLU A 289 -19.25 -1.23 -7.34
N ASN A 290 -18.15 -1.27 -6.59
CA ASN A 290 -17.82 -0.23 -5.61
C ASN A 290 -17.24 1.02 -6.28
N ARG A 291 -16.43 0.84 -7.33
CA ARG A 291 -15.87 1.94 -8.13
C ARG A 291 -16.93 2.72 -8.91
N GLU A 292 -17.96 2.05 -9.45
CA GLU A 292 -19.12 2.72 -10.06
C GLU A 292 -19.85 3.63 -9.08
N LYS A 293 -19.90 3.22 -7.80
CA LYS A 293 -20.48 4.02 -6.70
C LYS A 293 -19.56 5.13 -6.21
N GLY A 294 -18.34 5.22 -6.74
CA GLY A 294 -17.34 6.24 -6.41
C GLY A 294 -16.38 5.85 -5.29
N ASN A 295 -16.37 4.59 -4.85
CA ASN A 295 -15.50 4.09 -3.79
C ASN A 295 -14.13 3.68 -4.33
N LEU A 296 -13.09 4.25 -3.76
CA LEU A 296 -11.70 4.04 -4.14
C LEU A 296 -10.89 3.28 -3.08
N PHE A 297 -11.49 2.87 -1.96
CA PHE A 297 -10.80 2.12 -0.91
C PHE A 297 -10.47 0.69 -1.34
N SER A 298 -9.39 0.14 -0.77
CA SER A 298 -8.98 -1.26 -0.96
C SER A 298 -10.04 -2.25 -0.47
N LYS A 299 -9.89 -3.54 -0.81
CA LYS A 299 -10.80 -4.58 -0.30
C LYS A 299 -10.75 -4.65 1.24
N GLU A 300 -9.56 -4.62 1.82
CA GLU A 300 -9.38 -4.67 3.27
C GLU A 300 -10.05 -3.49 3.98
N SER A 301 -9.87 -2.28 3.47
CA SER A 301 -10.56 -1.10 3.99
C SER A 301 -12.07 -1.19 3.85
N ASN A 302 -12.57 -1.83 2.78
CA ASN A 302 -14.00 -2.08 2.63
C ASN A 302 -14.56 -3.08 3.64
N ASP A 303 -13.79 -4.11 4.01
CA ASP A 303 -14.18 -5.04 5.05
C ASP A 303 -14.24 -4.33 6.42
N LEU A 304 -13.28 -3.44 6.69
CA LEU A 304 -13.28 -2.56 7.88
C LEU A 304 -14.45 -1.55 7.87
N LEU A 305 -14.87 -1.04 6.71
CA LEU A 305 -16.05 -0.19 6.58
C LEU A 305 -17.35 -0.95 6.90
N GLU A 306 -17.45 -2.22 6.50
CA GLU A 306 -18.59 -3.06 6.90
C GLU A 306 -18.55 -3.40 8.40
N GLU A 307 -17.37 -3.60 8.99
CA GLU A 307 -17.22 -3.72 10.45
C GLU A 307 -17.69 -2.43 11.16
N PHE A 308 -17.22 -1.27 10.70
CA PHE A 308 -17.63 0.04 11.24
C PHE A 308 -19.15 0.20 11.23
N LYS A 309 -19.80 -0.17 10.12
CA LYS A 309 -21.25 -0.14 9.97
C LYS A 309 -21.96 -1.11 10.90
N LYS A 310 -21.46 -2.34 11.04
CA LYS A 310 -22.02 -3.33 11.98
C LYS A 310 -21.91 -2.85 13.43
N ASN A 311 -20.77 -2.30 13.82
CA ASN A 311 -20.56 -1.74 15.17
C ASN A 311 -21.55 -0.62 15.47
N LYS A 312 -21.82 0.26 14.50
CA LYS A 312 -22.86 1.30 14.59
C LYS A 312 -24.26 0.71 14.84
N GLU A 313 -24.62 -0.36 14.13
CA GLU A 313 -25.91 -1.03 14.31
C GLU A 313 -26.05 -1.68 15.70
N GLU A 314 -24.97 -2.24 16.23
CA GLU A 314 -24.91 -2.82 17.58
C GLU A 314 -25.08 -1.73 18.65
N VAL A 315 -24.35 -0.62 18.54
CA VAL A 315 -24.48 0.54 19.44
C VAL A 315 -25.90 1.10 19.45
N ILE A 316 -26.57 1.19 18.29
CA ILE A 316 -27.98 1.61 18.22
C ILE A 316 -28.90 0.68 19.03
N LYS A 317 -28.60 -0.63 19.08
CA LYS A 317 -29.38 -1.59 19.87
C LYS A 317 -29.13 -1.40 21.36
N GLU A 318 -27.87 -1.25 21.77
CA GLU A 318 -27.49 -1.03 23.17
C GLU A 318 -28.11 0.27 23.71
N LEU A 319 -28.05 1.36 22.94
CA LEU A 319 -28.60 2.67 23.31
C LEU A 319 -30.10 2.65 23.60
N LYS A 320 -30.87 1.76 22.97
CA LYS A 320 -32.32 1.66 23.19
C LYS A 320 -32.67 1.10 24.56
N THR A 321 -31.75 0.38 25.19
CA THR A 321 -31.94 -0.27 26.49
C THR A 321 -31.16 0.41 27.61
N SER A 322 -30.25 1.33 27.30
CA SER A 322 -29.40 2.00 28.27
C SER A 322 -30.07 3.20 28.95
N ASN A 323 -29.71 3.47 30.19
CA ASN A 323 -29.95 4.79 30.81
C ASN A 323 -28.97 5.85 30.26
N LYS A 324 -29.10 7.11 30.71
CA LYS A 324 -28.31 8.22 30.16
C LYS A 324 -26.82 8.10 30.51
N GLU A 325 -26.52 7.66 31.72
CA GLU A 325 -25.15 7.48 32.21
C GLU A 325 -24.46 6.32 31.48
N GLU A 326 -25.17 5.21 31.28
CA GLU A 326 -24.70 4.09 30.45
C GLU A 326 -24.49 4.52 28.98
N ALA A 327 -25.38 5.32 28.42
CA ALA A 327 -25.23 5.86 27.06
C ALA A 327 -23.98 6.73 26.91
N ASN A 328 -23.58 7.46 27.95
CA ASN A 328 -22.33 8.21 27.96
C ASN A 328 -21.10 7.29 27.89
N GLU A 329 -21.10 6.18 28.64
CA GLU A 329 -20.02 5.18 28.62
C GLU A 329 -19.94 4.46 27.27
N ILE A 330 -21.09 4.14 26.67
CA ILE A 330 -21.17 3.61 25.31
C ILE A 330 -20.55 4.59 24.31
N TYR A 331 -20.87 5.88 24.39
CA TYR A 331 -20.25 6.90 23.53
C TYR A 331 -18.73 6.92 23.66
N GLU A 332 -18.19 6.96 24.88
CA GLU A 332 -16.75 7.06 25.10
C GLU A 332 -16.00 5.85 24.54
N LYS A 333 -16.51 4.64 24.79
CA LYS A 333 -15.92 3.42 24.25
C LYS A 333 -16.04 3.38 22.72
N TYR A 334 -17.24 3.64 22.20
CA TYR A 334 -17.52 3.56 20.77
C TYR A 334 -16.69 4.56 19.96
N SER A 335 -16.48 5.78 20.47
CA SER A 335 -15.61 6.75 19.78
C SER A 335 -14.17 6.25 19.66
N VAL A 336 -13.63 5.61 20.70
CA VAL A 336 -12.26 5.09 20.69
C VAL A 336 -12.12 3.90 19.75
N ASP A 337 -13.13 3.02 19.72
CA ASP A 337 -13.09 1.85 18.83
C ASP A 337 -13.28 2.25 17.36
N ASN A 338 -14.11 3.27 17.08
CA ASN A 338 -14.21 3.87 15.75
C ASN A 338 -12.90 4.50 15.30
N ASP A 339 -12.24 5.30 16.16
CA ASP A 339 -10.97 5.95 15.84
C ASP A 339 -9.93 4.92 15.37
N LYS A 340 -9.83 3.77 16.06
CA LYS A 340 -8.90 2.68 15.67
C LYS A 340 -9.22 2.08 14.29
N ILE A 341 -10.50 1.94 13.94
CA ILE A 341 -10.89 1.40 12.63
C ILE A 341 -10.52 2.40 11.54
N LEU A 342 -10.83 3.67 11.76
CA LEU A 342 -10.52 4.72 10.79
C LEU A 342 -9.01 4.94 10.64
N GLU A 343 -8.25 4.89 11.72
CA GLU A 343 -6.77 4.93 11.70
C GLU A 343 -6.20 3.81 10.84
N LYS A 344 -6.66 2.56 11.04
CA LYS A 344 -6.24 1.43 10.20
C LYS A 344 -6.58 1.62 8.72
N ILE A 345 -7.79 2.10 8.39
CA ILE A 345 -8.15 2.37 7.00
C ILE A 345 -7.24 3.45 6.40
N ASN A 346 -6.95 4.50 7.16
CA ASN A 346 -6.04 5.56 6.74
C ASN A 346 -4.62 5.05 6.52
N GLU A 347 -4.14 4.10 7.33
CA GLU A 347 -2.84 3.45 7.16
C GLU A 347 -2.79 2.53 5.93
N ILE A 348 -3.81 1.67 5.75
CA ILE A 348 -3.90 0.73 4.62
C ILE A 348 -3.92 1.48 3.29
N ASP A 349 -4.74 2.54 3.20
CA ASP A 349 -4.98 3.27 1.96
C ASP A 349 -4.24 4.63 1.92
N VAL A 350 -3.14 4.79 2.68
CA VAL A 350 -2.39 6.06 2.75
C VAL A 350 -1.94 6.53 1.36
N GLU A 351 -1.39 5.64 0.53
CA GLU A 351 -0.94 5.99 -0.81
C GLU A 351 -2.11 6.40 -1.72
N MET A 352 -3.27 5.75 -1.56
CA MET A 352 -4.49 6.10 -2.28
C MET A 352 -4.96 7.49 -1.85
N LEU A 353 -5.07 7.73 -0.54
CA LEU A 353 -5.51 9.00 0.01
C LEU A 353 -4.59 10.15 -0.42
N ASP A 354 -3.28 9.95 -0.39
CA ASP A 354 -2.30 11.00 -0.69
C ASP A 354 -2.28 11.40 -2.16
N ASN A 355 -2.44 10.44 -3.07
CA ASN A 355 -2.18 10.68 -4.50
C ASN A 355 -3.44 10.75 -5.35
N THR A 356 -4.49 10.02 -4.99
CA THR A 356 -5.60 9.72 -5.92
C THR A 356 -6.47 10.92 -6.23
N PHE A 357 -6.58 11.90 -5.33
CA PHE A 357 -7.43 13.07 -5.51
C PHE A 357 -6.70 14.27 -6.11
N TYR A 358 -5.44 14.11 -6.52
CA TYR A 358 -4.66 15.14 -7.21
C TYR A 358 -4.46 14.83 -8.70
N LYS A 359 -4.49 15.88 -9.52
CA LYS A 359 -4.07 15.85 -10.91
C LYS A 359 -3.37 17.16 -11.25
N ASP A 360 -2.13 17.08 -11.73
CA ASP A 360 -1.29 18.25 -12.04
C ASP A 360 -1.19 19.26 -10.88
N GLY A 361 -1.09 18.74 -9.64
CA GLY A 361 -1.05 19.54 -8.41
C GLY A 361 -2.38 20.19 -8.01
N ASN A 362 -3.49 19.88 -8.71
CA ASN A 362 -4.82 20.40 -8.39
C ASN A 362 -5.74 19.29 -7.87
N ILE A 363 -6.65 19.64 -6.94
CA ILE A 363 -7.61 18.67 -6.39
C ILE A 363 -8.72 18.37 -7.40
N GLU A 364 -8.91 17.08 -7.72
CA GLU A 364 -10.03 16.57 -8.51
C GLU A 364 -11.32 16.51 -7.67
N LYS A 365 -11.94 17.68 -7.43
CA LYS A 365 -13.14 17.81 -6.57
C LYS A 365 -14.29 16.87 -6.94
N ASP A 366 -14.52 16.61 -8.22
CA ASP A 366 -15.58 15.70 -8.66
C ASP A 366 -15.33 14.25 -8.23
N LYS A 367 -14.06 13.83 -8.19
CA LYS A 367 -13.63 12.50 -7.76
C LYS A 367 -13.79 12.36 -6.25
N LEU A 368 -13.33 13.36 -5.50
CA LEU A 368 -13.51 13.43 -4.04
C LEU A 368 -15.01 13.46 -3.66
N ASN A 369 -15.83 14.23 -4.38
CA ASN A 369 -17.26 14.30 -4.14
C ASN A 369 -17.95 12.95 -4.37
N LYS A 370 -17.52 12.16 -5.37
CA LYS A 370 -18.03 10.81 -5.60
C LYS A 370 -17.65 9.85 -4.46
N GLN A 371 -16.40 9.91 -4.00
CA GLN A 371 -15.95 9.16 -2.82
C GLN A 371 -16.79 9.49 -1.58
N ASN A 372 -16.97 10.79 -1.29
CA ASN A 372 -17.75 11.22 -0.13
C ASN A 372 -19.24 10.86 -0.24
N LYS A 373 -19.78 10.81 -1.46
CA LYS A 373 -21.15 10.34 -1.70
C LYS A 373 -21.30 8.84 -1.40
N PHE A 374 -20.31 8.01 -1.70
CA PHE A 374 -20.32 6.60 -1.27
C PHE A 374 -20.32 6.47 0.26
N LEU A 375 -19.46 7.26 0.91
CA LEU A 375 -19.30 7.28 2.37
C LEU A 375 -20.50 7.84 3.15
N ASP A 376 -21.42 8.54 2.49
CA ASP A 376 -22.66 9.07 3.10
C ASP A 376 -23.43 8.00 3.89
N SER A 377 -23.46 6.77 3.37
CA SER A 377 -24.20 5.66 4.00
C SER A 377 -23.59 5.20 5.33
N TYR A 378 -22.28 5.36 5.48
CA TYR A 378 -21.54 5.09 6.72
C TYR A 378 -21.62 6.28 7.68
N GLY A 379 -21.75 7.50 7.12
CA GLY A 379 -21.68 8.76 7.87
C GLY A 379 -20.23 9.25 8.02
N LEU A 380 -19.38 8.88 7.07
CA LEU A 380 -17.97 9.23 6.99
C LEU A 380 -17.71 10.19 5.82
N GLU A 381 -16.53 10.78 5.78
CA GLU A 381 -16.03 11.57 4.66
C GLU A 381 -14.50 11.55 4.60
N VAL A 382 -13.97 11.71 3.39
CA VAL A 382 -12.57 12.02 3.14
C VAL A 382 -12.43 13.53 3.10
N ILE A 383 -11.57 14.06 3.97
CA ILE A 383 -11.22 15.48 4.04
C ILE A 383 -9.78 15.68 3.60
N GLN A 384 -9.50 16.86 3.05
CA GLN A 384 -8.12 17.27 2.80
C GLN A 384 -7.44 17.60 4.14
N ILE A 385 -6.16 17.29 4.27
CA ILE A 385 -5.29 17.70 5.37
C ILE A 385 -4.07 18.45 4.82
N GLU A 386 -3.08 18.79 5.65
CA GLU A 386 -1.87 19.52 5.20
C GLU A 386 -1.13 18.76 4.11
N ASP A 387 -0.90 17.46 4.33
CA ASP A 387 -0.27 16.54 3.39
C ASP A 387 -1.27 15.42 3.06
N GLY A 388 -1.92 15.50 1.90
CA GLY A 388 -2.83 14.45 1.42
C GLY A 388 -4.26 14.57 1.93
N PHE A 389 -4.86 13.41 2.23
CA PHE A 389 -6.26 13.28 2.62
C PHE A 389 -6.43 12.27 3.76
N MET A 390 -7.54 12.38 4.50
CA MET A 390 -7.84 11.50 5.62
C MET A 390 -9.32 11.14 5.63
N LEU A 391 -9.63 9.86 5.86
CA LEU A 391 -10.97 9.39 6.20
C LEU A 391 -11.30 9.73 7.66
N THR A 392 -12.44 10.37 7.89
CA THR A 392 -12.95 10.74 9.21
C THR A 392 -14.47 10.63 9.26
N GLU A 393 -15.05 10.67 10.46
CA GLU A 393 -16.49 10.80 10.62
C GLU A 393 -16.98 12.19 10.26
N LYS A 394 -18.18 12.27 9.68
CA LYS A 394 -18.83 13.57 9.48
C LYS A 394 -19.06 14.25 10.81
N ASN A 395 -18.89 15.58 10.86
CA ASN A 395 -19.07 16.39 12.07
C ASN A 395 -20.35 16.05 12.87
N LYS A 396 -21.47 15.75 12.19
CA LYS A 396 -22.76 15.44 12.82
C LYS A 396 -22.97 13.97 13.21
N PHE A 397 -22.01 13.09 12.97
CA PHE A 397 -22.13 11.64 13.17
C PHE A 397 -22.54 11.28 14.60
N TYR A 398 -21.68 11.60 15.58
CA TYR A 398 -21.92 11.26 16.98
C TYR A 398 -23.13 12.01 17.56
N TYR A 399 -23.30 13.30 17.23
CA TYR A 399 -24.47 14.04 17.70
C TYR A 399 -25.78 13.39 17.24
N ASN A 400 -25.89 13.01 15.97
CA ASN A 400 -27.11 12.39 15.46
C ASN A 400 -27.40 11.03 16.10
N LEU A 401 -26.36 10.26 16.39
CA LEU A 401 -26.49 8.95 17.01
C LEU A 401 -26.88 9.05 18.49
N PHE A 402 -26.28 9.97 19.25
CA PHE A 402 -26.37 9.97 20.71
C PHE A 402 -27.30 11.03 21.34
N LYS A 403 -27.68 12.11 20.62
CA LYS A 403 -28.38 13.30 21.20
C LYS A 403 -29.66 13.05 22.00
N ASN A 404 -30.31 11.90 21.82
CA ASN A 404 -31.55 11.55 22.51
C ASN A 404 -31.32 10.57 23.68
N PHE A 405 -30.12 10.03 23.81
CA PHE A 405 -29.79 8.96 24.76
C PHE A 405 -28.87 9.45 25.88
N VAL A 406 -27.98 10.39 25.61
CA VAL A 406 -26.96 10.86 26.56
C VAL A 406 -27.48 11.93 27.54
N THR A 407 -26.67 12.24 28.55
CA THR A 407 -26.90 13.36 29.48
C THR A 407 -26.79 14.73 28.78
N ASP A 408 -27.31 15.78 29.42
CA ASP A 408 -27.41 17.10 28.80
C ASP A 408 -26.03 17.72 28.49
N ASP A 409 -25.02 17.45 29.31
CA ASP A 409 -23.63 17.85 29.07
C ASP A 409 -23.03 17.12 27.85
N TYR A 410 -23.20 15.80 27.73
CA TYR A 410 -22.74 15.08 26.54
C TYR A 410 -23.48 15.54 25.28
N LYS A 411 -24.79 15.76 25.38
CA LYS A 411 -25.60 16.26 24.27
C LYS A 411 -25.13 17.64 23.79
N GLU A 412 -24.85 18.56 24.72
CA GLU A 412 -24.37 19.90 24.38
C GLU A 412 -22.94 19.86 23.84
N PHE A 413 -22.05 19.06 24.43
CA PHE A 413 -20.70 18.82 23.93
C PHE A 413 -20.70 18.30 22.49
N LEU A 414 -21.48 17.25 22.22
CA LEU A 414 -21.61 16.66 20.88
C LEU A 414 -22.20 17.65 19.88
N LYS A 415 -23.13 18.49 20.33
CA LYS A 415 -23.68 19.56 19.49
C LYS A 415 -22.59 20.57 19.09
N LEU A 416 -21.80 21.03 20.06
CA LEU A 416 -20.69 21.97 19.81
C LEU A 416 -19.68 21.41 18.81
N ARG A 417 -19.29 20.13 19.00
CA ARG A 417 -18.45 19.39 18.04
C ARG A 417 -19.09 19.26 16.66
N SER A 418 -20.40 19.04 16.59
CA SER A 418 -21.09 18.85 15.32
C SER A 418 -21.24 20.10 14.46
N GLU A 419 -20.96 21.26 15.05
CA GLU A 419 -21.00 22.55 14.40
C GLU A 419 -19.57 23.11 14.20
N ASP A 420 -18.51 22.32 14.45
CA ASP A 420 -17.12 22.75 14.22
C ASP A 420 -16.87 23.19 12.77
N ILE A 421 -15.81 23.98 12.59
CA ILE A 421 -15.34 24.43 11.27
C ILE A 421 -14.15 23.56 10.88
N ASP A 422 -14.08 23.15 9.61
CA ASP A 422 -12.96 22.36 9.12
C ASP A 422 -11.64 23.15 9.19
N TYR A 423 -10.58 22.47 9.63
CA TYR A 423 -9.25 23.05 9.91
C TYR A 423 -8.62 23.79 8.70
N LEU A 424 -8.85 23.32 7.48
CA LEU A 424 -8.33 23.97 6.27
C LEU A 424 -9.13 25.22 5.84
N GLU A 425 -10.45 25.25 6.08
CA GLU A 425 -11.23 26.48 5.91
C GLU A 425 -10.81 27.55 6.91
N TYR A 426 -10.46 27.12 8.12
CA TYR A 426 -9.91 27.94 9.19
C TYR A 426 -8.55 28.57 8.82
N SER A 427 -7.63 27.82 8.20
CA SER A 427 -6.30 28.32 7.84
C SER A 427 -6.31 29.29 6.64
N ASN A 428 -7.03 28.94 5.56
CA ASN A 428 -6.98 29.69 4.29
C ASN A 428 -7.89 30.93 4.25
N SER A 429 -8.80 31.10 5.20
CA SER A 429 -9.79 32.18 5.20
C SER A 429 -10.08 32.72 6.60
N PHE A 430 -9.12 32.62 7.52
CA PHE A 430 -9.25 33.01 8.92
C PHE A 430 -9.93 34.38 9.12
N ASP A 431 -9.50 35.41 8.35
CA ASP A 431 -10.05 36.78 8.45
C ASP A 431 -11.54 36.85 8.11
N LYS A 432 -12.05 35.93 7.29
CA LYS A 432 -13.47 35.81 6.92
C LYS A 432 -14.31 35.15 8.02
N TYR A 433 -13.67 34.38 8.91
CA TYR A 433 -14.33 33.55 9.93
C TYR A 433 -14.12 34.04 11.37
N LEU A 434 -13.45 35.17 11.58
CA LEU A 434 -13.16 35.76 12.90
C LEU A 434 -14.37 35.81 13.83
N GLU A 435 -15.52 36.27 13.33
CA GLU A 435 -16.73 36.34 14.14
C GLU A 435 -17.28 34.95 14.52
N ILE A 436 -17.21 33.98 13.61
CA ILE A 436 -17.68 32.62 13.86
C ILE A 436 -16.76 31.94 14.89
N ILE A 437 -15.44 32.12 14.75
CA ILE A 437 -14.45 31.61 15.71
C ILE A 437 -14.67 32.23 17.09
N ALA A 438 -14.91 33.54 17.16
CA ALA A 438 -15.23 34.22 18.41
C ALA A 438 -16.47 33.63 19.09
N ASP A 439 -17.52 33.38 18.32
CA ASP A 439 -18.76 32.77 18.81
C ASP A 439 -18.53 31.32 19.29
N LYS A 440 -17.63 30.58 18.64
CA LYS A 440 -17.20 29.22 19.05
C LYS A 440 -16.42 29.20 20.35
N ILE A 441 -15.46 30.11 20.52
CA ILE A 441 -14.70 30.27 21.77
C ILE A 441 -15.69 30.44 22.94
N VAL A 442 -16.64 31.36 22.79
CA VAL A 442 -17.62 31.67 23.83
C VAL A 442 -18.59 30.52 24.06
N ALA A 443 -18.95 29.76 23.03
CA ALA A 443 -19.78 28.57 23.20
C ALA A 443 -19.09 27.49 24.06
N TRP A 444 -17.80 27.26 23.85
CA TRP A 444 -17.00 26.35 24.67
C TRP A 444 -16.79 26.87 26.10
N GLU A 445 -16.58 28.17 26.28
CA GLU A 445 -16.49 28.80 27.61
C GLU A 445 -17.80 28.64 28.40
N LYS A 446 -18.95 28.86 27.77
CA LYS A 446 -20.27 28.66 28.39
C LYS A 446 -20.52 27.21 28.76
N PHE A 447 -20.06 26.26 27.94
CA PHE A 447 -20.13 24.84 28.26
C PHE A 447 -19.36 24.53 29.55
N LEU A 448 -18.13 25.04 29.67
CA LEU A 448 -17.28 24.82 30.84
C LEU A 448 -17.85 25.49 32.11
N GLU A 449 -18.49 26.65 31.98
CA GLU A 449 -19.18 27.33 33.08
C GLU A 449 -20.43 26.55 33.53
N LYS A 450 -21.21 26.06 32.57
CA LYS A 450 -22.48 25.35 32.83
C LYS A 450 -22.27 23.94 33.37
N TYR A 451 -21.19 23.26 32.96
CA TYR A 451 -20.90 21.87 33.30
C TYR A 451 -19.49 21.69 33.89
N PRO A 452 -19.19 22.30 35.05
CA PRO A 452 -17.84 22.29 35.64
C PRO A 452 -17.37 20.90 36.10
N ASP A 453 -18.31 19.98 36.34
CA ASP A 453 -18.08 18.61 36.82
C ASP A 453 -18.26 17.54 35.72
N SER A 454 -18.44 17.94 34.45
CA SER A 454 -18.59 16.99 33.35
C SER A 454 -17.30 16.17 33.14
N LYS A 455 -17.46 14.87 32.86
CA LYS A 455 -16.34 14.01 32.41
C LYS A 455 -15.70 14.52 31.11
N LEU A 456 -16.43 15.31 30.33
CA LEU A 456 -15.96 15.91 29.08
C LEU A 456 -15.21 17.23 29.27
N LYS A 457 -15.08 17.72 30.52
CA LYS A 457 -14.43 19.01 30.83
C LYS A 457 -13.06 19.15 30.15
N ARG A 458 -12.21 18.13 30.27
CA ARG A 458 -10.87 18.15 29.65
C ARG A 458 -10.95 18.26 28.13
N LYS A 459 -11.82 17.47 27.48
CA LYS A 459 -12.03 17.56 26.02
C LYS A 459 -12.54 18.94 25.60
N ALA A 460 -13.46 19.53 26.38
CA ALA A 460 -13.98 20.87 26.12
C ALA A 460 -12.94 21.99 26.38
N GLN A 461 -12.08 21.83 27.38
CA GLN A 461 -10.94 22.73 27.63
C GLN A 461 -9.97 22.71 26.46
N ASN A 462 -9.65 21.53 25.92
CA ASN A 462 -8.82 21.40 24.73
C ASN A 462 -9.43 22.15 23.54
N MET A 463 -10.73 22.00 23.29
CA MET A 463 -11.40 22.72 22.21
C MET A 463 -11.40 24.24 22.42
N SER A 464 -11.75 24.69 23.62
CA SER A 464 -11.72 26.12 23.98
C SER A 464 -10.30 26.70 23.80
N TYR A 465 -9.28 25.95 24.22
CA TYR A 465 -7.89 26.33 24.10
C TYR A 465 -7.46 26.47 22.65
N THR A 466 -7.70 25.47 21.80
CA THR A 466 -7.29 25.49 20.39
C THR A 466 -7.86 26.71 19.67
N TYR A 467 -9.16 26.97 19.82
CA TYR A 467 -9.79 28.13 19.21
C TYR A 467 -9.27 29.45 19.77
N ARG A 468 -9.13 29.56 21.09
CA ARG A 468 -8.63 30.78 21.75
C ARG A 468 -7.19 31.08 21.36
N ALA A 469 -6.31 30.07 21.38
CA ALA A 469 -4.90 30.21 21.06
C ALA A 469 -4.74 30.66 19.60
N GLY A 470 -5.38 29.96 18.66
CA GLY A 470 -5.34 30.34 17.26
C GLY A 470 -5.93 31.73 17.01
N TYR A 471 -7.02 32.09 17.69
CA TYR A 471 -7.62 33.40 17.57
C TYR A 471 -6.72 34.54 18.08
N ILE A 472 -6.17 34.39 19.28
CA ILE A 472 -5.34 35.41 19.90
C ILE A 472 -4.00 35.54 19.16
N PHE A 473 -3.26 34.44 18.94
CA PHE A 473 -1.94 34.52 18.33
C PHE A 473 -1.96 35.12 16.93
N ARG A 474 -3.01 34.83 16.16
CA ARG A 474 -3.17 35.40 14.83
C ARG A 474 -3.41 36.91 14.87
N LEU A 475 -4.14 37.39 15.88
CA LEU A 475 -4.48 38.81 16.04
C LEU A 475 -3.43 39.60 16.84
N THR A 476 -2.52 38.95 17.56
CA THR A 476 -1.41 39.60 18.28
C THR A 476 -0.11 39.64 17.45
N SER A 477 -0.23 39.76 16.12
CA SER A 477 0.94 39.81 15.23
C SER A 477 1.85 41.02 15.48
N SER A 478 3.08 40.98 14.95
CA SER A 478 4.03 42.10 15.03
C SER A 478 3.47 43.38 14.41
N GLU A 479 2.71 43.27 13.32
CA GLU A 479 2.04 44.41 12.67
C GLU A 479 0.97 45.03 13.57
N THR A 480 0.24 44.18 14.31
CA THR A 480 -0.76 44.66 15.26
C THR A 480 -0.12 45.39 16.42
N ARG A 481 0.97 44.84 16.95
CA ARG A 481 1.76 45.51 18.00
C ARG A 481 2.33 46.85 17.52
N GLU A 482 2.88 46.89 16.30
CA GLU A 482 3.39 48.13 15.70
C GLU A 482 2.28 49.17 15.50
N SER A 483 1.08 48.74 15.07
CA SER A 483 -0.09 49.62 14.94
C SER A 483 -0.44 50.29 16.28
N LEU A 484 -0.49 49.49 17.35
CA LEU A 484 -0.74 49.96 18.72
C LEU A 484 0.37 50.91 19.21
N MET A 485 1.64 50.64 18.91
CA MET A 485 2.78 51.52 19.23
C MET A 485 2.67 52.88 18.53
N ASN A 486 2.14 52.88 17.31
CA ASN A 486 1.90 54.08 16.52
C ASN A 486 0.58 54.80 16.87
N GLY A 487 -0.14 54.35 17.91
CA GLY A 487 -1.42 54.94 18.34
C GLY A 487 -2.56 54.73 17.34
N LYS A 488 -2.47 53.72 16.48
CA LYS A 488 -3.48 53.39 15.46
C LYS A 488 -4.23 52.12 15.84
N ALA A 489 -5.45 51.97 15.32
CA ALA A 489 -6.24 50.75 15.41
C ALA A 489 -6.36 50.11 14.03
N ASN A 490 -5.55 49.07 13.78
CA ASN A 490 -5.72 48.20 12.63
C ASN A 490 -6.96 47.30 12.80
N ASP A 491 -7.24 46.45 11.82
CA ASP A 491 -8.44 45.62 11.84
C ASP A 491 -8.43 44.57 12.97
N ALA A 492 -7.25 44.06 13.37
CA ALA A 492 -7.11 43.19 14.53
C ALA A 492 -7.50 43.89 15.85
N VAL A 493 -7.09 45.14 16.04
CA VAL A 493 -7.49 45.95 17.22
C VAL A 493 -8.99 46.24 17.20
N LYS A 494 -9.58 46.51 16.02
CA LYS A 494 -11.04 46.67 15.91
C LYS A 494 -11.77 45.39 16.28
N GLU A 495 -11.25 44.24 15.85
CA GLU A 495 -11.81 42.93 16.17
C GLU A 495 -11.71 42.61 17.66
N PHE A 496 -10.58 42.89 18.31
CA PHE A 496 -10.45 42.79 19.77
C PHE A 496 -11.48 43.64 20.52
N ASN A 497 -11.68 44.89 20.10
CA ASN A 497 -12.69 45.77 20.68
C ASN A 497 -14.12 45.25 20.42
N ARG A 498 -14.39 44.69 19.24
CA ARG A 498 -15.67 44.05 18.90
C ARG A 498 -15.93 42.86 19.83
N PHE A 499 -14.95 41.98 20.00
CA PHE A 499 -15.04 40.80 20.87
C PHE A 499 -15.33 41.21 22.32
N ILE A 500 -14.54 42.13 22.89
CA ILE A 500 -14.73 42.63 24.26
C ILE A 500 -16.13 43.23 24.44
N LYS A 501 -16.61 43.99 23.46
CA LYS A 501 -17.94 44.61 23.52
C LYS A 501 -19.07 43.59 23.44
N LYS A 502 -18.95 42.58 22.57
CA LYS A 502 -19.97 41.53 22.39
C LYS A 502 -19.97 40.55 23.58
N TYR A 503 -18.80 40.27 24.15
CA TYR A 503 -18.59 39.23 25.16
C TYR A 503 -17.80 39.74 26.38
N PRO A 504 -18.31 40.74 27.13
CA PRO A 504 -17.53 41.42 28.17
C PRO A 504 -17.08 40.52 29.34
N ASN A 505 -17.80 39.42 29.59
CA ASN A 505 -17.56 38.48 30.68
C ASN A 505 -16.81 37.21 30.23
N SER A 506 -16.38 37.13 28.97
CA SER A 506 -15.61 35.99 28.47
C SER A 506 -14.20 36.00 29.08
N PRO A 507 -13.67 34.86 29.55
CA PRO A 507 -12.25 34.73 29.90
C PRO A 507 -11.31 35.19 28.78
N THR A 508 -11.70 34.99 27.51
CA THR A 508 -10.95 35.48 26.35
C THR A 508 -10.92 37.02 26.31
N SER A 509 -12.00 37.70 26.70
CA SER A 509 -12.01 39.18 26.82
C SER A 509 -11.03 39.69 27.87
N GLU A 510 -10.79 38.95 28.96
CA GLU A 510 -9.79 39.34 29.96
C GLU A 510 -8.37 39.27 29.39
N ILE A 511 -8.07 38.23 28.61
CA ILE A 511 -6.76 38.07 27.95
C ILE A 511 -6.55 39.16 26.90
N ILE A 512 -7.57 39.47 26.10
CA ILE A 512 -7.51 40.54 25.10
C ILE A 512 -7.29 41.90 25.77
N LYS A 513 -8.03 42.23 26.84
CA LYS A 513 -7.83 43.48 27.59
C LYS A 513 -6.40 43.58 28.13
N TYR A 514 -5.90 42.48 28.69
CA TYR A 514 -4.52 42.41 29.18
C TYR A 514 -3.50 42.70 28.07
N TYR A 515 -3.67 42.11 26.87
CA TYR A 515 -2.82 42.44 25.73
C TYR A 515 -2.88 43.92 25.38
N LEU A 516 -4.07 44.50 25.24
CA LEU A 516 -4.27 45.91 24.87
C LEU A 516 -3.73 46.89 25.92
N GLU A 517 -3.66 46.50 27.20
CA GLU A 517 -3.08 47.30 28.27
C GLU A 517 -1.55 47.20 28.34
N ASN A 518 -0.98 46.05 27.91
CA ASN A 518 0.42 45.70 28.15
C ASN A 518 1.23 45.45 26.86
N TYR A 519 0.72 45.81 25.68
CA TYR A 519 1.38 45.56 24.38
C TYR A 519 2.80 46.16 24.25
N LYS A 520 3.17 47.08 25.14
CA LYS A 520 4.50 47.72 25.21
C LYS A 520 5.55 46.85 25.90
N GLU A 521 5.14 45.86 26.69
CA GLU A 521 6.06 44.95 27.37
C GLU A 521 6.87 44.16 26.33
N GLU A 522 8.16 43.95 26.59
CA GLU A 522 9.06 43.24 25.67
C GLU A 522 8.72 41.75 25.56
N ASP A 523 8.20 41.16 26.64
CA ASP A 523 7.85 39.73 26.75
C ASP A 523 6.34 39.47 26.62
N ILE A 524 5.58 40.42 26.07
CA ILE A 524 4.11 40.34 25.99
C ILE A 524 3.61 39.02 25.38
N ASP A 525 4.25 38.51 24.32
CA ASP A 525 3.83 37.26 23.67
C ASP A 525 3.96 36.05 24.61
N THR A 526 4.99 36.05 25.46
CA THR A 526 5.20 35.02 26.49
C THR A 526 4.15 35.15 27.59
N LEU A 527 3.83 36.38 28.03
CA LEU A 527 2.81 36.63 29.04
C LEU A 527 1.41 36.23 28.56
N ILE A 528 1.08 36.50 27.30
CA ILE A 528 -0.17 36.07 26.67
C ILE A 528 -0.23 34.54 26.56
N SER A 529 0.83 33.89 26.08
CA SER A 529 0.90 32.43 26.01
C SER A 529 0.65 31.79 27.38
N LYS A 530 1.28 32.31 28.44
CA LYS A 530 1.05 31.85 29.82
C LYS A 530 -0.41 32.04 30.26
N LYS A 531 -1.05 33.16 29.91
CA LYS A 531 -2.46 33.41 30.24
C LYS A 531 -3.42 32.50 29.50
N ILE A 532 -3.12 32.16 28.25
CA ILE A 532 -3.91 31.18 27.47
C ILE A 532 -3.76 29.79 28.11
N ASN A 533 -2.54 29.40 28.51
CA ASN A 533 -2.24 28.10 29.14
C ASN A 533 -2.74 27.98 30.59
N LYS A 534 -2.79 29.06 31.38
CA LYS A 534 -3.24 29.03 32.79
C LYS A 534 -4.67 28.50 32.93
N ASN A 535 -5.50 28.70 31.92
CA ASN A 535 -6.88 28.19 31.89
C ASN A 535 -7.00 26.73 31.38
N TYR A 536 -5.89 26.15 30.90
CA TYR A 536 -5.80 24.80 30.34
C TYR A 536 -5.21 23.79 31.32
N GLU A 537 -4.11 24.13 32.01
CA GLU A 537 -3.39 23.20 32.89
C GLU A 537 -4.00 23.05 34.30
N GLY A 538 -4.95 23.93 34.67
CA GLY A 538 -5.41 24.03 36.06
C GLY A 538 -4.32 24.61 36.98
N GLU A 539 -4.71 25.12 38.15
CA GLU A 539 -3.74 25.41 39.22
C GLU A 539 -3.31 24.13 39.94
#